data_AF-A0A317MLC3-F1
#
_entry.id   AF-A0A317MLC3-F1
#
_cell.length_a   1.000
_cell.length_b   1.000
_cell.length_c   1.000
_cell.angle_alpha   90.00
_cell.angle_beta   90.00
_cell.angle_gamma   90.00
#
_symmetry.space_group_name_H-M   'P 1'
#
loop_
_entity.id
_entity.type
_entity.pdbx_description
1 polymer ?
#
loop_
_entity_poly.entity_id
_entity_poly.type
_entity_poly.pdbx_seq_one_letter_code
_entity_poly.pdbx_strand_id
1 'polypeptide(L)'
;MGRPPAPSPLLAVTLHELRHAYDTHLRGHLPSPSQTGAVHLRDPYLDGARLVRTHYGTHGVVDHGPLPTRTDLPALVARQRDRFDAHSEPAQWLTHAHDPPALAEALDAAGFTPGPERSVLVAELDDLPTTQPPPDERLRENDRVSARAVRRLAAGSGPHRRPLAEHEADGSAFENRTLTLVNGAHVRAASWATLRTGTPFVVLEGMTAPRPEFLGEWARHASSGRVLPLWWVWTQAESRLMSAEVDPAAQPDLLELLLASGFHQVTTVRTHTWTPDGTPAATRPVTELNDDPEHDDLWDRFTNRFFFAPSATVFPGIVEPTPSVTWSVRAVAGDPERLAELNRVMRRALAASVPEGEHLYSLDWQHVGRRYDPRRVGGEEQPRHPAHTVPDGDYYINLARDLRLGTFGHPWEHGEGTLCVFGQELLTESEGDLHRLLGPPLRRDGQWAD
;
A
#
# COMPACT_ATOMS: atom_id res chain seq x y z
N MET A 1 -32.35 3.72 -33.56
CA MET A 1 -31.64 3.13 -32.40
C MET A 1 -32.68 2.80 -31.36
N GLY A 2 -32.98 1.52 -31.16
CA GLY A 2 -33.95 1.08 -30.16
C GLY A 2 -33.33 1.18 -28.77
N ARG A 3 -34.05 1.81 -27.83
CA ARG A 3 -33.69 1.82 -26.40
C ARG A 3 -33.62 0.36 -25.92
N PRO A 4 -32.57 -0.08 -25.21
CA PRO A 4 -32.52 -1.45 -24.70
C PRO A 4 -33.75 -1.72 -23.81
N PRO A 5 -34.28 -2.95 -23.81
CA PRO A 5 -35.44 -3.30 -23.01
C PRO A 5 -35.17 -3.05 -21.53
N ALA A 6 -36.17 -2.55 -20.80
CA ALA A 6 -36.08 -2.36 -19.36
C ALA A 6 -35.84 -3.73 -18.67
N PRO A 7 -34.97 -3.79 -17.65
CA PRO A 7 -34.73 -5.02 -16.90
C PRO A 7 -36.03 -5.53 -16.25
N SER A 8 -36.12 -6.85 -16.04
CA SER A 8 -37.25 -7.43 -15.30
C SER A 8 -37.31 -6.86 -13.87
N PRO A 9 -38.48 -6.83 -13.21
CA PRO A 9 -38.61 -6.29 -11.86
C PRO A 9 -37.68 -6.94 -10.82
N LEU A 10 -37.46 -8.26 -10.93
CA LEU A 10 -36.53 -9.00 -10.06
C LEU A 10 -35.08 -8.58 -10.32
N LEU A 11 -34.67 -8.49 -11.59
CA LEU A 11 -33.33 -8.02 -11.95
C LEU A 11 -33.10 -6.57 -11.51
N ALA A 12 -34.13 -5.71 -11.59
CA ALA A 12 -34.05 -4.32 -11.13
C ALA A 12 -33.84 -4.21 -9.61
N VAL A 13 -34.47 -5.08 -8.81
CA VAL A 13 -34.26 -5.17 -7.36
C VAL A 13 -32.84 -5.63 -7.05
N THR A 14 -32.37 -6.71 -7.70
CA THR A 14 -30.99 -7.19 -7.54
C THR A 14 -29.95 -6.14 -7.91
N LEU A 15 -30.13 -5.42 -9.03
CA LEU A 15 -29.23 -4.33 -9.44
C LEU A 15 -29.18 -3.20 -8.42
N HIS A 16 -30.32 -2.85 -7.80
CA HIS A 16 -30.37 -1.85 -6.75
C HIS A 16 -29.61 -2.28 -5.50
N GLU A 17 -29.77 -3.54 -5.09
CA GLU A 17 -29.07 -4.13 -3.94
C GLU A 17 -27.55 -4.20 -4.16
N LEU A 18 -27.10 -4.66 -5.33
CA LEU A 18 -25.68 -4.72 -5.68
C LEU A 18 -25.06 -3.33 -5.74
N ARG A 19 -25.74 -2.34 -6.33
CA ARG A 19 -25.27 -0.95 -6.33
C ARG A 19 -25.18 -0.39 -4.91
N HIS A 20 -26.21 -0.60 -4.09
CA HIS A 20 -26.22 -0.15 -2.71
C HIS A 20 -25.07 -0.77 -1.89
N ALA A 21 -24.78 -2.06 -2.09
CA ALA A 21 -23.63 -2.71 -1.47
C ALA A 21 -22.30 -2.08 -1.92
N TYR A 22 -22.13 -1.84 -3.23
CA TYR A 22 -20.95 -1.16 -3.78
C TYR A 22 -20.75 0.23 -3.16
N ASP A 23 -21.80 1.06 -3.15
CA ASP A 23 -21.75 2.41 -2.59
C ASP A 23 -21.49 2.42 -1.07
N THR A 24 -22.03 1.43 -0.35
CA THR A 24 -21.89 1.33 1.09
C THR A 24 -20.48 0.94 1.48
N HIS A 25 -19.90 -0.05 0.80
CA HIS A 25 -18.70 -0.73 1.27
C HIS A 25 -17.41 -0.31 0.56
N LEU A 26 -17.47 0.03 -0.74
CA LEU A 26 -16.28 0.34 -1.53
C LEU A 26 -16.04 1.83 -1.70
N ARG A 27 -17.09 2.63 -1.85
CA ARG A 27 -16.96 4.08 -2.09
C ARG A 27 -16.69 4.85 -0.81
N GLY A 28 -15.65 5.69 -0.84
CA GLY A 28 -15.15 6.42 0.34
C GLY A 28 -14.67 5.47 1.43
N HIS A 29 -14.23 4.26 1.06
CA HIS A 29 -13.72 3.27 2.00
C HIS A 29 -12.38 3.75 2.59
N LEU A 30 -12.22 3.61 3.91
CA LEU A 30 -10.96 3.88 4.60
C LEU A 30 -10.22 2.56 4.79
N PRO A 31 -9.08 2.32 4.10
CA PRO A 31 -8.33 1.08 4.26
C PRO A 31 -7.91 0.85 5.72
N SER A 32 -8.01 -0.40 6.17
CA SER A 32 -7.61 -0.84 7.50
C SER A 32 -6.94 -2.22 7.42
N PRO A 33 -5.61 -2.33 7.64
CA PRO A 33 -4.68 -1.24 7.97
C PRO A 33 -4.50 -0.24 6.82
N SER A 34 -3.95 0.94 7.14
CA SER A 34 -3.61 1.95 6.13
C SER A 34 -2.55 1.43 5.16
N GLN A 35 -2.62 1.84 3.89
CA GLN A 35 -1.64 1.44 2.88
C GLN A 35 -0.24 1.97 3.22
N THR A 36 0.78 1.16 2.95
CA THR A 36 2.16 1.55 3.23
C THR A 36 2.57 2.68 2.30
N GLY A 37 3.04 3.79 2.87
CA GLY A 37 3.46 4.97 2.10
C GLY A 37 2.33 5.89 1.64
N ALA A 38 1.09 5.64 2.07
CA ALA A 38 -0.04 6.52 1.83
C ALA A 38 -0.57 7.14 3.12
N VAL A 39 -1.28 8.26 3.00
CA VAL A 39 -2.05 8.86 4.08
C VAL A 39 -3.50 8.97 3.65
N HIS A 40 -4.40 8.38 4.44
CA HIS A 40 -5.83 8.46 4.21
C HIS A 40 -6.46 9.41 5.23
N LEU A 41 -7.10 10.46 4.73
CA LEU A 41 -7.69 11.52 5.53
C LEU A 41 -9.17 11.61 5.21
N ARG A 42 -10.01 11.57 6.25
CA ARG A 42 -11.42 11.93 6.10
C ARG A 42 -11.55 13.44 6.06
N ASP A 43 -12.47 13.94 5.24
CA ASP A 43 -12.78 15.36 5.28
C ASP A 43 -13.54 15.69 6.58
N PRO A 44 -12.98 16.55 7.46
CA PRO A 44 -13.59 16.83 8.76
C PRO A 44 -14.80 17.75 8.66
N TYR A 45 -15.07 18.35 7.50
CA TYR A 45 -16.16 19.31 7.27
C TYR A 45 -17.37 18.68 6.56
N LEU A 46 -17.31 17.39 6.21
CA LEU A 46 -18.39 16.68 5.54
C LEU A 46 -19.10 15.72 6.51
N ASP A 47 -20.16 16.21 7.15
CA ASP A 47 -21.02 15.38 7.99
C ASP A 47 -22.00 14.54 7.14
N GLY A 48 -22.30 13.32 7.60
CA GLY A 48 -23.25 12.43 6.95
C GLY A 48 -22.78 11.74 5.66
N ALA A 49 -21.53 11.94 5.23
CA ALA A 49 -20.94 11.21 4.11
C ALA A 49 -19.48 10.83 4.34
N ARG A 50 -19.04 9.82 3.58
CA ARG A 50 -17.65 9.37 3.57
C ARG A 50 -16.96 10.01 2.36
N LEU A 51 -16.02 10.90 2.62
CA LEU A 51 -15.04 11.34 1.64
C LEU A 51 -13.65 11.07 2.21
N VAL A 52 -12.85 10.33 1.45
CA VAL A 52 -11.48 9.99 1.78
C VAL A 52 -10.56 10.64 0.76
N ARG A 53 -9.70 11.52 1.24
CA ARG A 53 -8.55 12.05 0.50
C ARG A 53 -7.35 11.15 0.81
N THR A 54 -6.74 10.60 -0.22
CA THR A 54 -5.52 9.79 -0.10
C THR A 54 -4.36 10.55 -0.72
N HIS A 55 -3.28 10.73 0.05
CA HIS A 55 -2.00 11.24 -0.42
C HIS A 55 -1.03 10.07 -0.60
N TYR A 56 -0.50 9.90 -1.81
CA TYR A 56 0.49 8.87 -2.11
C TYR A 56 1.92 9.42 -2.20
N GLY A 57 2.11 10.73 -1.97
CA GLY A 57 3.36 11.45 -2.15
C GLY A 57 3.75 11.72 -3.60
N THR A 58 3.12 11.04 -4.56
CA THR A 58 3.35 11.19 -6.02
C THR A 58 2.14 11.75 -6.75
N HIS A 59 0.96 11.50 -6.19
CA HIS A 59 -0.34 11.93 -6.63
C HIS A 59 -1.32 11.72 -5.47
N GLY A 60 -2.53 12.21 -5.64
CA GLY A 60 -3.60 12.06 -4.68
C GLY A 60 -4.90 11.58 -5.32
N VAL A 61 -5.74 10.97 -4.50
CA VAL A 61 -7.06 10.46 -4.91
C VAL A 61 -8.12 10.95 -3.95
N VAL A 62 -9.26 11.40 -4.48
CA VAL A 62 -10.49 11.61 -3.74
C VAL A 62 -11.49 10.53 -4.15
N ASP A 63 -11.92 9.76 -3.15
CA ASP A 63 -13.01 8.81 -3.27
C ASP A 63 -14.10 9.13 -2.26
N HIS A 64 -15.35 9.01 -2.66
CA HIS A 64 -16.49 9.36 -1.81
C HIS A 64 -17.70 8.45 -2.05
N GLY A 65 -18.42 8.18 -0.97
CA GLY A 65 -19.77 7.65 -1.02
C GLY A 65 -20.80 8.70 -1.45
N PRO A 66 -22.10 8.41 -1.34
CA PRO A 66 -23.16 9.36 -1.65
C PRO A 66 -22.99 10.68 -0.88
N LEU A 67 -23.03 11.81 -1.61
CA LEU A 67 -22.90 13.15 -1.03
C LEU A 67 -24.28 13.68 -0.57
N PRO A 68 -24.37 14.38 0.57
CA PRO A 68 -25.60 15.02 1.01
C PRO A 68 -26.08 16.06 -0.01
N THR A 69 -27.39 16.19 -0.18
CA THR A 69 -27.98 17.12 -1.17
C THR A 69 -27.63 18.59 -0.92
N ARG A 70 -27.29 18.95 0.33
CA ARG A 70 -26.95 20.32 0.74
C ARG A 70 -25.45 20.61 0.71
N THR A 71 -24.63 19.70 0.22
CA THR A 71 -23.19 19.92 0.14
C THR A 71 -22.87 21.06 -0.82
N ASP A 72 -22.08 22.03 -0.35
CA ASP A 72 -21.47 23.05 -1.21
C ASP A 72 -20.35 22.39 -2.03
N LEU A 73 -20.72 21.90 -3.22
CA LEU A 73 -19.82 21.16 -4.10
C LEU A 73 -18.63 22.01 -4.58
N PRO A 74 -18.81 23.27 -5.03
CA PRO A 74 -17.69 24.14 -5.36
C PRO A 74 -16.69 24.32 -4.21
N ALA A 75 -17.17 24.61 -3.00
CA ALA A 75 -16.29 24.80 -1.83
C ALA A 75 -15.60 23.49 -1.40
N LEU A 76 -16.29 22.35 -1.54
CA LEU A 76 -15.71 21.03 -1.29
C LEU A 76 -14.58 20.73 -2.27
N VAL A 77 -14.81 20.89 -3.57
CA VAL A 77 -13.82 20.62 -4.62
C VAL A 77 -12.60 21.54 -4.47
N ALA A 78 -12.82 22.84 -4.28
CA ALA A 78 -11.74 23.81 -4.08
C ALA A 78 -10.84 23.41 -2.90
N ARG A 79 -11.43 23.06 -1.74
CA ARG A 79 -10.67 22.65 -0.55
C ARG A 79 -9.82 21.40 -0.79
N GLN A 80 -10.30 20.40 -1.52
CA GLN A 80 -9.48 19.22 -1.81
C GLN A 80 -8.35 19.55 -2.79
N ARG A 81 -8.66 20.31 -3.85
CA ARG A 81 -7.66 20.73 -4.84
C ARG A 81 -6.54 21.53 -4.19
N ASP A 82 -6.88 22.52 -3.37
CA ASP A 82 -5.91 23.38 -2.69
C ASP A 82 -5.00 22.57 -1.75
N ARG A 83 -5.51 21.46 -1.19
CA ARG A 83 -4.68 20.52 -0.40
C ARG A 83 -3.68 19.76 -1.27
N PHE A 84 -4.06 19.29 -2.45
CA PHE A 84 -3.11 18.63 -3.35
C PHE A 84 -2.09 19.62 -3.94
N ASP A 85 -2.52 20.85 -4.23
CA ASP A 85 -1.63 21.92 -4.70
C ASP A 85 -0.52 22.23 -3.69
N ALA A 86 -0.85 22.30 -2.40
CA ALA A 86 0.11 22.52 -1.31
C ALA A 86 1.22 21.45 -1.24
N HIS A 87 0.98 20.25 -1.77
CA HIS A 87 1.95 19.15 -1.83
C HIS A 87 2.52 18.92 -3.24
N SER A 88 2.15 19.74 -4.23
CA SER A 88 2.49 19.53 -5.65
C SER A 88 2.11 18.13 -6.16
N GLU A 89 0.97 17.62 -5.71
CA GLU A 89 0.45 16.31 -6.11
C GLU A 89 -0.64 16.45 -7.18
N PRO A 90 -0.54 15.76 -8.32
CA PRO A 90 -1.65 15.57 -9.24
C PRO A 90 -2.83 14.91 -8.53
N ALA A 91 -4.04 15.39 -8.77
CA ALA A 91 -5.23 14.90 -8.10
C ALA A 91 -6.11 14.09 -9.05
N GLN A 92 -6.66 13.00 -8.54
CA GLN A 92 -7.68 12.21 -9.19
C GLN A 92 -8.96 12.24 -8.36
N TRP A 93 -10.11 12.38 -9.00
CA TRP A 93 -11.41 12.37 -8.34
C TRP A 93 -12.35 11.39 -9.06
N LEU A 94 -12.83 10.38 -8.34
CA LEU A 94 -13.77 9.40 -8.89
C LEU A 94 -15.20 9.94 -8.78
N THR A 95 -15.94 9.92 -9.89
CA THR A 95 -17.37 10.29 -9.93
C THR A 95 -18.16 9.19 -10.61
N HIS A 96 -19.31 8.83 -10.06
CA HIS A 96 -20.20 7.82 -10.60
C HIS A 96 -21.40 8.47 -11.30
N ALA A 97 -21.99 7.80 -12.29
CA ALA A 97 -23.09 8.36 -13.08
C ALA A 97 -24.35 8.76 -12.29
N HIS A 98 -24.49 8.27 -11.06
CA HIS A 98 -25.61 8.57 -10.17
C HIS A 98 -25.25 9.57 -9.06
N ASP A 99 -24.05 10.16 -9.11
CA ASP A 99 -23.68 11.31 -8.29
C ASP A 99 -24.42 12.58 -8.76
N PRO A 100 -24.50 13.62 -7.91
CA PRO A 100 -25.10 14.89 -8.29
C PRO A 100 -24.43 15.46 -9.55
N PRO A 101 -25.18 15.80 -10.63
CA PRO A 101 -24.60 16.33 -11.87
C PRO A 101 -23.74 17.59 -11.65
N ALA A 102 -24.14 18.43 -10.68
CA ALA A 102 -23.40 19.63 -10.28
C ALA A 102 -21.98 19.34 -9.74
N LEU A 103 -21.66 18.10 -9.36
CA LEU A 103 -20.29 17.74 -8.97
C LEU A 103 -19.34 17.76 -10.17
N ALA A 104 -19.77 17.24 -11.32
CA ALA A 104 -18.96 17.27 -12.54
C ALA A 104 -18.75 18.72 -13.01
N GLU A 105 -19.77 19.57 -12.91
CA GLU A 105 -19.67 21.01 -13.20
C GLU A 105 -18.69 21.71 -12.25
N ALA A 106 -18.71 21.39 -10.96
CA ALA A 106 -17.78 21.95 -9.97
C ALA A 106 -16.33 21.49 -10.20
N LEU A 107 -16.12 20.24 -10.62
CA LEU A 107 -14.81 19.69 -10.97
C LEU A 107 -14.23 20.39 -12.22
N ASP A 108 -15.03 20.54 -13.27
CA ASP A 108 -14.63 21.25 -14.49
C ASP A 108 -14.26 22.70 -14.21
N ALA A 109 -15.10 23.42 -13.44
CA ALA A 109 -14.82 24.79 -13.01
C ALA A 109 -13.54 24.92 -12.16
N ALA A 110 -13.15 23.85 -11.45
CA ALA A 110 -11.92 23.80 -10.67
C ALA A 110 -10.68 23.38 -11.49
N GLY A 111 -10.84 23.07 -12.78
CA GLY A 111 -9.78 22.70 -13.71
C GLY A 111 -9.52 21.19 -13.83
N PHE A 112 -10.41 20.35 -13.30
CA PHE A 112 -10.30 18.91 -13.51
C PHE A 112 -10.83 18.53 -14.90
N THR A 113 -10.21 17.53 -15.52
CA THR A 113 -10.61 16.99 -16.83
C THR A 113 -11.13 15.56 -16.69
N PRO A 114 -12.30 15.22 -17.27
CA PRO A 114 -12.86 13.87 -17.18
C PRO A 114 -12.08 12.88 -18.06
N GLY A 115 -11.71 11.73 -17.48
CA GLY A 115 -11.21 10.57 -18.20
C GLY A 115 -12.31 9.76 -18.92
N PRO A 116 -11.94 8.61 -19.50
CA PRO A 116 -12.89 7.70 -20.13
C PRO A 116 -13.90 7.17 -19.12
N GLU A 117 -15.10 6.89 -19.60
CA GLU A 117 -16.16 6.27 -18.81
C GLU A 117 -15.94 4.76 -18.72
N ARG A 118 -16.03 4.22 -17.51
CA ARG A 118 -15.81 2.80 -17.23
C ARG A 118 -17.06 2.20 -16.61
N SER A 119 -17.44 0.99 -17.02
CA SER A 119 -18.51 0.22 -16.40
C SER A 119 -18.06 -0.31 -15.05
N VAL A 120 -18.87 -0.11 -14.02
CA VAL A 120 -18.71 -0.75 -12.71
C VAL A 120 -19.59 -1.99 -12.71
N LEU A 121 -18.94 -3.15 -12.56
CA LEU A 121 -19.55 -4.46 -12.62
C LEU A 121 -19.48 -5.12 -11.25
N VAL A 122 -20.54 -5.81 -10.83
CA VAL A 122 -20.59 -6.58 -9.58
C VAL A 122 -21.21 -7.95 -9.83
N ALA A 123 -20.65 -9.01 -9.23
CA ALA A 123 -21.19 -10.36 -9.19
C ALA A 123 -21.23 -10.90 -7.76
N GLU A 124 -22.17 -11.80 -7.47
CA GLU A 124 -22.06 -12.68 -6.29
C GLU A 124 -21.01 -13.76 -6.61
N LEU A 125 -20.16 -14.10 -5.63
CA LEU A 125 -19.06 -15.05 -5.81
C LEU A 125 -19.56 -16.46 -6.12
N ASP A 126 -20.71 -16.85 -5.55
CA ASP A 126 -21.33 -18.16 -5.76
C ASP A 126 -21.84 -18.34 -7.20
N ASP A 127 -22.07 -17.25 -7.92
CA ASP A 127 -22.51 -17.26 -9.32
C ASP A 127 -21.33 -17.32 -10.31
N LEU A 128 -20.09 -17.15 -9.83
CA LEU A 128 -18.92 -17.13 -10.71
C LEU A 128 -18.55 -18.56 -11.17
N PRO A 129 -18.28 -18.74 -12.49
CA PRO A 129 -17.98 -20.06 -13.02
C PRO A 129 -16.61 -20.56 -12.54
N THR A 130 -16.58 -21.79 -12.03
CA THR A 130 -15.30 -22.49 -11.78
C THR A 130 -14.81 -23.12 -13.07
N THR A 131 -13.82 -22.48 -13.71
CA THR A 131 -13.21 -22.95 -14.95
C THR A 131 -11.81 -23.51 -14.69
N GLN A 132 -11.57 -24.76 -15.07
CA GLN A 132 -10.25 -25.36 -14.94
C GLN A 132 -9.30 -24.85 -16.03
N PRO A 133 -8.03 -24.55 -15.71
CA PRO A 133 -7.00 -24.31 -16.71
C PRO A 133 -6.86 -25.46 -17.71
N PRO A 134 -6.40 -25.18 -18.95
CA PRO A 134 -5.96 -26.21 -19.88
C PRO A 134 -4.98 -27.21 -19.23
N PRO A 135 -4.92 -28.48 -19.70
CA PRO A 135 -4.13 -29.53 -19.05
C PRO A 135 -2.62 -29.25 -18.89
N ASP A 136 -2.06 -28.34 -19.68
CA ASP A 136 -0.67 -27.89 -19.67
C ASP A 136 -0.46 -26.55 -18.94
N GLU A 137 -1.54 -25.88 -18.55
CA GLU A 137 -1.50 -24.62 -17.81
C GLU A 137 -1.81 -24.81 -16.33
N ARG A 138 -1.17 -24.02 -15.45
CA ARG A 138 -1.40 -24.07 -14.00
C ARG A 138 -1.54 -22.66 -13.45
N LEU A 139 -2.45 -22.50 -12.49
CA LEU A 139 -2.55 -21.27 -11.70
C LEU A 139 -1.53 -21.33 -10.56
N ARG A 140 -0.90 -20.19 -10.30
CA ARG A 140 0.01 -19.97 -9.18
C ARG A 140 -0.31 -18.64 -8.52
N GLU A 141 -0.43 -18.65 -7.20
CA GLU A 141 -0.62 -17.45 -6.40
C GLU A 141 0.73 -16.90 -5.97
N ASN A 142 0.91 -15.57 -6.03
CA ASN A 142 2.07 -14.84 -5.52
C ASN A 142 3.42 -15.48 -5.93
N ASP A 143 3.51 -15.90 -7.21
CA ASP A 143 4.68 -16.61 -7.74
C ASP A 143 5.87 -15.66 -7.96
N ARG A 144 6.76 -15.61 -6.97
CA ARG A 144 8.03 -14.85 -7.02
C ARG A 144 8.87 -15.14 -8.25
N VAL A 145 8.90 -16.40 -8.70
CA VAL A 145 9.71 -16.80 -9.86
C VAL A 145 9.20 -16.12 -11.14
N SER A 146 7.89 -15.92 -11.23
CA SER A 146 7.21 -15.34 -12.38
C SER A 146 7.04 -13.81 -12.30
N ALA A 147 7.30 -13.19 -11.14
CA ALA A 147 6.99 -11.79 -10.86
C ALA A 147 7.52 -10.82 -11.92
N ARG A 148 8.77 -10.97 -12.37
CA ARG A 148 9.34 -10.11 -13.42
C ARG A 148 8.61 -10.24 -14.76
N ALA A 149 8.20 -11.46 -15.13
CA ALA A 149 7.46 -11.70 -16.36
C ALA A 149 6.02 -11.15 -16.26
N VAL A 150 5.39 -11.31 -15.09
CA VAL A 150 4.07 -10.74 -14.79
C VAL A 150 4.10 -9.22 -14.88
N ARG A 151 5.08 -8.54 -14.26
CA ARG A 151 5.25 -7.08 -14.35
C ARG A 151 5.37 -6.59 -15.79
N ARG A 152 6.16 -7.28 -16.62
CA ARG A 152 6.28 -6.95 -18.05
C ARG A 152 4.95 -7.13 -18.80
N LEU A 153 4.24 -8.22 -18.53
CA LEU A 153 2.95 -8.50 -19.17
C LEU A 153 1.89 -7.45 -18.76
N ALA A 154 1.80 -7.14 -17.46
CA ALA A 154 0.89 -6.14 -16.92
C ALA A 154 1.16 -4.73 -17.46
N ALA A 155 2.43 -4.34 -17.60
CA ALA A 155 2.80 -3.05 -18.18
C ALA A 155 2.47 -2.94 -19.68
N GLY A 156 2.41 -4.07 -20.38
CA GLY A 156 2.04 -4.15 -21.80
C GLY A 156 0.55 -4.38 -22.05
N SER A 157 -0.29 -4.45 -21.01
CA SER A 157 -1.73 -4.72 -21.11
C SER A 157 -2.56 -3.62 -20.41
N GLY A 158 -3.88 -3.64 -20.60
CA GLY A 158 -4.80 -2.72 -19.94
C GLY A 158 -5.67 -1.92 -20.92
N PRO A 159 -6.31 -0.82 -20.48
CA PRO A 159 -6.16 -0.17 -19.17
C PRO A 159 -6.68 -1.01 -18.01
N HIS A 160 -6.05 -0.94 -16.84
CA HIS A 160 -6.53 -1.64 -15.64
C HIS A 160 -7.28 -0.68 -14.73
N ARG A 161 -8.20 -1.17 -13.88
CA ARG A 161 -8.76 -0.37 -12.79
C ARG A 161 -7.64 0.22 -11.95
N ARG A 162 -6.65 -0.61 -11.64
CA ARG A 162 -5.42 -0.22 -10.99
C ARG A 162 -4.23 -0.98 -11.59
N PRO A 163 -3.21 -0.28 -12.13
CA PRO A 163 -2.01 -0.93 -12.65
C PRO A 163 -1.30 -1.78 -11.59
N LEU A 164 -0.68 -2.89 -12.00
CA LEU A 164 0.03 -3.78 -11.08
C LEU A 164 1.13 -3.06 -10.28
N ALA A 165 1.86 -2.13 -10.89
CA ALA A 165 2.90 -1.37 -10.21
C ALA A 165 2.35 -0.53 -9.04
N GLU A 166 1.17 0.07 -9.21
CA GLU A 166 0.46 0.81 -8.16
C GLU A 166 -0.10 -0.12 -7.09
N HIS A 167 -0.56 -1.31 -7.50
CA HIS A 167 -1.05 -2.34 -6.60
C HIS A 167 0.08 -2.91 -5.70
N GLU A 168 1.27 -3.12 -6.26
CA GLU A 168 2.47 -3.52 -5.51
C GLU A 168 2.99 -2.40 -4.60
N ALA A 169 2.95 -1.14 -5.06
CA ALA A 169 3.51 0.00 -4.33
C ALA A 169 2.77 0.34 -3.02
N ASP A 170 1.47 0.06 -2.93
CA ASP A 170 0.67 0.30 -1.72
C ASP A 170 0.92 -0.71 -0.60
N GLY A 171 1.69 -1.76 -0.89
CA GLY A 171 2.11 -2.73 0.09
C GLY A 171 0.98 -3.64 0.61
N SER A 172 1.38 -4.40 1.63
CA SER A 172 0.69 -5.47 2.34
C SER A 172 0.08 -6.54 1.44
N ALA A 173 0.94 -7.53 1.17
CA ALA A 173 0.71 -8.79 0.46
C ALA A 173 -0.41 -9.69 1.04
N PHE A 174 -1.28 -9.19 1.91
CA PHE A 174 -2.37 -9.96 2.51
C PHE A 174 -3.73 -9.70 1.86
N GLU A 175 -4.05 -8.44 1.55
CA GLU A 175 -5.24 -8.08 0.78
C GLU A 175 -4.95 -8.14 -0.72
N ASN A 176 -3.77 -7.68 -1.11
CA ASN A 176 -3.29 -7.62 -2.48
C ASN A 176 -2.72 -8.97 -2.90
N ARG A 177 -3.31 -9.56 -3.93
CA ARG A 177 -2.97 -10.91 -4.41
C ARG A 177 -2.77 -10.88 -5.90
N THR A 178 -1.87 -11.73 -6.38
CA THR A 178 -1.68 -11.97 -7.82
C THR A 178 -1.88 -13.45 -8.13
N LEU A 179 -2.69 -13.76 -9.13
CA LEU A 179 -2.77 -15.07 -9.77
C LEU A 179 -2.05 -15.04 -11.11
N THR A 180 -1.23 -16.05 -11.35
CA THR A 180 -0.46 -16.23 -12.58
C THR A 180 -0.84 -17.54 -13.23
N LEU A 181 -1.19 -17.49 -14.52
CA LEU A 181 -1.40 -18.66 -15.36
C LEU A 181 -0.10 -18.98 -16.10
N VAL A 182 0.48 -20.14 -15.83
CA VAL A 182 1.77 -20.56 -16.40
C VAL A 182 1.65 -21.82 -17.24
N ASN A 183 2.47 -21.93 -18.28
CA ASN A 183 2.71 -23.15 -19.05
C ASN A 183 4.21 -23.49 -18.96
N GLY A 184 4.55 -24.47 -18.13
CA GLY A 184 5.94 -24.74 -17.75
C GLY A 184 6.60 -23.52 -17.09
N ALA A 185 7.59 -22.93 -17.76
CA ALA A 185 8.29 -21.72 -17.31
C ALA A 185 7.75 -20.41 -17.92
N HIS A 186 6.73 -20.49 -18.78
CA HIS A 186 6.18 -19.32 -19.47
C HIS A 186 4.94 -18.78 -18.78
N VAL A 187 4.94 -17.48 -18.49
CA VAL A 187 3.74 -16.76 -18.03
C VAL A 187 2.83 -16.49 -19.23
N ARG A 188 1.59 -16.96 -19.16
CA ARG A 188 0.58 -16.82 -20.22
C ARG A 188 -0.38 -15.66 -19.95
N ALA A 189 -0.80 -15.54 -18.69
CA ALA A 189 -1.66 -14.48 -18.21
C ALA A 189 -1.44 -14.27 -16.71
N ALA A 190 -1.88 -13.14 -16.23
CA ALA A 190 -1.94 -12.77 -14.82
C ALA A 190 -3.18 -11.92 -14.53
N SER A 191 -3.65 -12.01 -13.30
CA SER A 191 -4.70 -11.18 -12.72
C SER A 191 -4.29 -10.80 -11.30
N TRP A 192 -4.69 -9.61 -10.85
CA TRP A 192 -4.50 -9.18 -9.47
C TRP A 192 -5.78 -8.57 -8.92
N ALA A 193 -5.98 -8.77 -7.63
CA ALA A 193 -7.18 -8.37 -6.92
C ALA A 193 -6.84 -7.94 -5.49
N THR A 194 -7.71 -7.11 -4.93
CA THR A 194 -7.66 -6.72 -3.52
C THR A 194 -8.83 -7.35 -2.77
N LEU A 195 -8.55 -8.17 -1.77
CA LEU A 195 -9.50 -8.69 -0.79
C LEU A 195 -9.71 -7.60 0.26
N ARG A 196 -10.80 -6.84 0.17
CA ARG A 196 -11.00 -5.62 0.96
C ARG A 196 -11.45 -5.97 2.37
N THR A 197 -10.53 -5.93 3.35
CA THR A 197 -10.84 -6.27 4.75
C THR A 197 -11.98 -5.41 5.29
N GLY A 198 -12.89 -6.01 6.05
CA GLY A 198 -14.05 -5.34 6.61
C GLY A 198 -15.16 -5.04 5.59
N THR A 199 -15.07 -5.58 4.38
CA THR A 199 -16.11 -5.48 3.35
C THR A 199 -16.47 -6.86 2.78
N PRO A 200 -17.65 -7.01 2.16
CA PRO A 200 -18.03 -8.24 1.47
C PRO A 200 -17.37 -8.38 0.08
N PHE A 201 -16.38 -7.56 -0.28
CA PHE A 201 -15.88 -7.44 -1.64
C PHE A 201 -14.46 -7.99 -1.83
N VAL A 202 -14.29 -8.76 -2.90
CA VAL A 202 -13.05 -8.80 -3.67
C VAL A 202 -13.14 -7.80 -4.81
N VAL A 203 -12.06 -7.07 -5.06
CA VAL A 203 -12.00 -6.10 -6.16
C VAL A 203 -10.97 -6.55 -7.18
N LEU A 204 -11.42 -6.85 -8.40
CA LEU A 204 -10.56 -7.13 -9.52
C LEU A 204 -9.87 -5.85 -9.97
N GLU A 205 -8.58 -5.75 -9.67
CA GLU A 205 -7.79 -4.55 -9.94
C GLU A 205 -7.21 -4.57 -11.37
N GLY A 206 -6.90 -5.76 -11.90
CA GLY A 206 -6.54 -5.93 -13.30
C GLY A 206 -6.41 -7.37 -13.77
N MET A 207 -6.38 -7.51 -15.09
CA MET A 207 -6.26 -8.78 -15.79
C MET A 207 -5.56 -8.54 -17.13
N THR A 208 -4.48 -9.28 -17.39
CA THR A 208 -3.67 -9.11 -18.61
C THR A 208 -4.32 -9.66 -19.88
N ALA A 209 -5.24 -10.62 -19.74
CA ALA A 209 -6.02 -11.19 -20.82
C ALA A 209 -7.36 -11.73 -20.25
N PRO A 210 -8.48 -11.64 -20.99
CA PRO A 210 -9.77 -12.14 -20.53
C PRO A 210 -9.75 -13.66 -20.37
N ARG A 211 -9.54 -14.13 -19.13
CA ARG A 211 -9.40 -15.55 -18.78
C ARG A 211 -10.38 -15.94 -17.67
N PRO A 212 -11.43 -16.74 -17.95
CA PRO A 212 -12.42 -17.15 -16.96
C PRO A 212 -11.83 -17.94 -15.79
N GLU A 213 -10.68 -18.59 -16.00
CA GLU A 213 -9.99 -19.39 -14.98
C GLU A 213 -9.64 -18.58 -13.73
N PHE A 214 -9.41 -17.26 -13.87
CA PHE A 214 -9.14 -16.41 -12.72
C PHE A 214 -10.37 -16.14 -11.86
N LEU A 215 -11.59 -16.09 -12.44
CA LEU A 215 -12.79 -15.66 -11.71
C LEU A 215 -13.18 -16.68 -10.63
N GLY A 216 -13.28 -17.96 -11.01
CA GLY A 216 -13.56 -19.04 -10.07
C GLY A 216 -12.45 -19.22 -9.03
N GLU A 217 -11.19 -18.99 -9.43
CA GLU A 217 -10.07 -19.08 -8.49
C GLU A 217 -10.09 -17.92 -7.48
N TRP A 218 -10.43 -16.70 -7.89
CA TRP A 218 -10.64 -15.58 -6.97
C TRP A 218 -11.79 -15.85 -5.99
N ALA A 219 -12.92 -16.40 -6.47
CA ALA A 219 -14.03 -16.81 -5.61
C ALA A 219 -13.60 -17.86 -4.57
N ARG A 220 -12.80 -18.85 -5.00
CA ARG A 220 -12.22 -19.87 -4.12
C ARG A 220 -11.27 -19.27 -3.08
N HIS A 221 -10.40 -18.34 -3.47
CA HIS A 221 -9.50 -17.68 -2.51
C HIS A 221 -10.25 -16.83 -1.49
N ALA A 222 -11.26 -16.08 -1.94
CA ALA A 222 -12.12 -15.26 -1.10
C ALA A 222 -12.85 -16.09 -0.03
N SER A 223 -13.29 -17.31 -0.37
CA SER A 223 -14.04 -18.21 0.51
C SER A 223 -13.17 -19.13 1.38
N SER A 224 -11.90 -19.36 1.01
CA SER A 224 -11.02 -20.36 1.64
C SER A 224 -10.19 -19.85 2.83
N GLY A 225 -10.50 -18.67 3.37
CA GLY A 225 -9.78 -18.09 4.49
C GLY A 225 -9.60 -19.09 5.65
N ARG A 226 -8.42 -19.11 6.26
CA ARG A 226 -8.15 -19.82 7.53
C ARG A 226 -7.83 -18.78 8.61
N VAL A 227 -8.57 -18.84 9.72
CA VAL A 227 -8.16 -18.16 10.96
C VAL A 227 -7.03 -18.98 11.56
N LEU A 228 -5.80 -18.47 11.56
CA LEU A 228 -4.68 -19.09 12.27
C LEU A 228 -4.59 -18.48 13.69
N PRO A 229 -4.85 -19.24 14.78
CA PRO A 229 -5.07 -18.64 16.10
C PRO A 229 -3.81 -18.21 16.88
N LEU A 230 -2.60 -18.38 16.33
CA LEU A 230 -1.35 -18.31 17.13
C LEU A 230 -0.43 -17.12 16.83
N TRP A 231 -0.84 -16.25 15.92
CA TRP A 231 -0.16 -15.06 15.46
C TRP A 231 -1.30 -14.07 15.19
N TRP A 232 -1.10 -12.76 15.26
CA TRP A 232 -2.15 -11.73 15.19
C TRP A 232 -2.93 -11.67 13.84
N VAL A 233 -3.55 -12.78 13.44
CA VAL A 233 -4.17 -13.01 12.13
C VAL A 233 -5.68 -12.82 12.28
N TRP A 234 -6.03 -11.56 12.03
CA TRP A 234 -7.23 -10.99 11.42
C TRP A 234 -8.46 -11.87 11.18
N THR A 235 -9.61 -11.28 11.52
CA THR A 235 -10.96 -11.67 11.09
C THR A 235 -11.05 -11.77 9.57
N GLN A 236 -11.60 -12.89 9.10
CA GLN A 236 -11.88 -13.10 7.68
C GLN A 236 -12.82 -12.02 7.14
N ALA A 237 -12.57 -11.59 5.90
CA ALA A 237 -13.60 -10.96 5.11
C ALA A 237 -14.64 -12.04 4.75
N GLU A 238 -15.90 -11.84 5.15
CA GLU A 238 -17.06 -12.56 4.61
C GLU A 238 -17.31 -12.11 3.15
N SER A 239 -16.28 -12.22 2.31
CA SER A 239 -16.35 -11.82 0.92
C SER A 239 -17.36 -12.71 0.22
N ARG A 240 -18.37 -12.08 -0.37
CA ARG A 240 -19.44 -12.73 -1.14
C ARG A 240 -19.70 -12.03 -2.46
N LEU A 241 -19.10 -10.85 -2.67
CA LEU A 241 -19.21 -10.07 -3.88
C LEU A 241 -17.85 -9.89 -4.55
N MET A 242 -17.84 -9.83 -5.88
CA MET A 242 -16.69 -9.39 -6.67
C MET A 242 -17.06 -8.13 -7.45
N SER A 243 -16.20 -7.12 -7.43
CA SER A 243 -16.35 -5.93 -8.28
C SER A 243 -15.23 -5.82 -9.30
N ALA A 244 -15.53 -5.24 -10.45
CA ALA A 244 -14.57 -4.94 -11.51
C ALA A 244 -14.94 -3.60 -12.18
N GLU A 245 -13.93 -2.91 -12.72
CA GLU A 245 -14.12 -1.72 -13.56
C GLU A 245 -13.52 -1.97 -14.93
N VAL A 246 -14.31 -1.76 -15.98
CA VAL A 246 -13.89 -2.02 -17.37
C VAL A 246 -14.18 -0.81 -18.24
N ASP A 247 -13.19 -0.37 -19.00
CA ASP A 247 -13.41 0.57 -20.10
C ASP A 247 -14.02 -0.22 -21.28
N PRO A 248 -15.31 -0.03 -21.61
CA PRO A 248 -15.97 -0.80 -22.66
C PRO A 248 -15.37 -0.55 -24.06
N ALA A 249 -14.77 0.62 -24.29
CA ALA A 249 -14.17 0.97 -25.58
C ALA A 249 -12.76 0.35 -25.71
N ALA A 250 -11.99 0.31 -24.63
CA ALA A 250 -10.65 -0.24 -24.65
C ALA A 250 -10.59 -1.76 -24.41
N GLN A 251 -11.57 -2.34 -23.73
CA GLN A 251 -11.57 -3.75 -23.31
C GLN A 251 -12.93 -4.46 -23.55
N PRO A 252 -13.42 -4.50 -24.80
CA PRO A 252 -14.71 -5.13 -25.11
C PRO A 252 -14.73 -6.63 -24.74
N ASP A 253 -13.65 -7.37 -24.97
CA ASP A 253 -13.57 -8.80 -24.71
C ASP A 253 -13.61 -9.12 -23.20
N LEU A 254 -13.02 -8.25 -22.36
CA LEU A 254 -13.09 -8.40 -20.90
C LEU A 254 -14.50 -8.09 -20.39
N LEU A 255 -15.16 -7.06 -20.94
CA LEU A 255 -16.54 -6.75 -20.60
C LEU A 255 -17.46 -7.93 -20.95
N GLU A 256 -17.33 -8.48 -22.16
CA GLU A 256 -18.10 -9.64 -22.61
C GLU A 256 -17.89 -10.83 -21.68
N LEU A 257 -16.63 -11.17 -21.36
CA LEU A 257 -16.30 -12.25 -20.43
C LEU A 257 -16.97 -12.06 -19.07
N LEU A 258 -16.85 -10.88 -18.46
CA LEU A 258 -17.38 -10.63 -17.12
C LEU A 258 -18.92 -10.70 -17.11
N LEU A 259 -19.60 -10.09 -18.09
CA LEU A 259 -21.05 -10.18 -18.21
C LEU A 259 -21.52 -11.63 -18.40
N ALA A 260 -20.82 -12.41 -19.25
CA ALA A 260 -21.12 -13.82 -19.45
C ALA A 260 -20.84 -14.69 -18.21
N SER A 261 -20.00 -14.20 -17.29
CA SER A 261 -19.61 -14.89 -16.05
C SER A 261 -20.45 -14.53 -14.83
N GLY A 262 -21.57 -13.82 -15.00
CA GLY A 262 -22.49 -13.47 -13.90
C GLY A 262 -22.33 -12.05 -13.34
N PHE A 263 -21.46 -11.22 -13.93
CA PHE A 263 -21.39 -9.81 -13.52
C PHE A 263 -22.54 -8.99 -14.06
N HIS A 264 -22.99 -8.04 -13.25
CA HIS A 264 -24.00 -7.06 -13.60
C HIS A 264 -23.44 -5.64 -13.56
N GLN A 265 -23.74 -4.84 -14.58
CA GLN A 265 -23.39 -3.41 -14.56
C GLN A 265 -24.32 -2.65 -13.60
N VAL A 266 -23.74 -2.11 -12.54
CA VAL A 266 -24.48 -1.40 -11.48
C VAL A 266 -24.43 0.12 -11.62
N THR A 267 -23.37 0.66 -12.21
CA THR A 267 -23.18 2.09 -12.53
C THR A 267 -22.04 2.26 -13.55
N THR A 268 -21.73 3.49 -13.94
CA THR A 268 -20.45 3.85 -14.56
C THR A 268 -19.65 4.79 -13.65
N VAL A 269 -18.35 4.88 -13.88
CA VAL A 269 -17.41 5.75 -13.16
C VAL A 269 -16.49 6.49 -14.14
N ARG A 270 -16.13 7.72 -13.79
CA ARG A 270 -15.10 8.52 -14.45
C ARG A 270 -14.07 8.98 -13.43
N THR A 271 -12.80 8.96 -13.83
CA THR A 271 -11.73 9.59 -13.06
C THR A 271 -11.49 10.97 -13.64
N HIS A 272 -11.78 12.00 -12.86
CA HIS A 272 -11.44 13.39 -13.18
C HIS A 272 -10.02 13.66 -12.71
N THR A 273 -9.19 14.27 -13.55
CA THR A 273 -7.78 14.50 -13.24
C THR A 273 -7.43 15.99 -13.26
N TRP A 274 -6.62 16.41 -12.30
CA TRP A 274 -6.07 17.75 -12.19
C TRP A 274 -4.57 17.67 -11.95
N THR A 275 -3.82 18.63 -12.48
CA THR A 275 -2.35 18.69 -12.37
C THR A 275 -1.95 20.03 -11.75
N PRO A 276 -1.11 20.03 -10.70
CA PRO A 276 -0.58 21.26 -10.09
C PRO A 276 0.47 21.92 -10.99
N ASP A 277 0.78 23.18 -10.69
CA ASP A 277 1.87 23.90 -11.36
C ASP A 277 3.26 23.42 -10.89
N GLY A 278 3.36 22.92 -9.66
CA GLY A 278 4.59 22.37 -9.10
C GLY A 278 4.97 21.02 -9.69
N THR A 279 6.26 20.67 -9.66
CA THR A 279 6.77 19.38 -10.15
C THR A 279 6.40 18.25 -9.19
N PRO A 280 5.60 17.25 -9.60
CA PRO A 280 5.28 16.10 -8.76
C PRO A 280 6.50 15.24 -8.47
N ALA A 281 6.56 14.64 -7.29
CA ALA A 281 7.58 13.64 -7.00
C ALA A 281 7.40 12.39 -7.87
N ALA A 282 8.52 11.85 -8.36
CA ALA A 282 8.50 10.67 -9.24
C ALA A 282 8.35 9.33 -8.49
N THR A 283 8.63 9.31 -7.19
CA THR A 283 8.64 8.09 -6.36
C THR A 283 7.80 8.22 -5.12
N ARG A 284 7.21 7.09 -4.69
CA ARG A 284 6.50 6.99 -3.42
C ARG A 284 7.45 7.30 -2.25
N PRO A 285 6.96 7.96 -1.19
CA PRO A 285 7.75 8.28 -0.01
C PRO A 285 8.15 7.03 0.79
N VAL A 286 7.34 5.96 0.72
CA VAL A 286 7.65 4.64 1.27
C VAL A 286 7.22 3.59 0.24
N THR A 287 7.99 2.51 0.11
CA THR A 287 7.65 1.33 -0.68
C THR A 287 8.07 0.10 0.10
N GLU A 288 7.20 -0.91 0.16
CA GLU A 288 7.57 -2.22 0.69
C GLU A 288 8.47 -2.96 -0.30
N LEU A 289 9.46 -3.68 0.23
CA LEU A 289 10.40 -4.47 -0.55
C LEU A 289 9.94 -5.94 -0.63
N ASN A 290 8.63 -6.16 -0.67
CA ASN A 290 8.07 -7.50 -0.77
C ASN A 290 8.40 -8.10 -2.15
N ASP A 291 9.02 -9.27 -2.15
CA ASP A 291 9.47 -9.98 -3.36
C ASP A 291 10.36 -9.10 -4.27
N ASP A 292 11.04 -8.11 -3.68
CA ASP A 292 11.99 -7.25 -4.37
C ASP A 292 13.40 -7.85 -4.24
N PRO A 293 14.11 -8.16 -5.34
CA PRO A 293 15.49 -8.63 -5.28
C PRO A 293 16.44 -7.68 -4.54
N GLU A 294 16.10 -6.38 -4.45
CA GLU A 294 16.85 -5.41 -3.65
C GLU A 294 16.81 -5.74 -2.15
N HIS A 295 15.71 -6.33 -1.66
CA HIS A 295 15.61 -6.77 -0.26
C HIS A 295 16.63 -7.86 0.07
N ASP A 296 16.67 -8.91 -0.75
CA ASP A 296 17.55 -10.07 -0.54
C ASP A 296 19.01 -9.67 -0.68
N ASP A 297 19.35 -8.88 -1.71
CA ASP A 297 20.70 -8.31 -1.88
C ASP A 297 21.13 -7.47 -0.67
N LEU A 298 20.22 -6.66 -0.12
CA LEU A 298 20.55 -5.81 1.03
C LEU A 298 20.80 -6.65 2.30
N TRP A 299 19.98 -7.68 2.56
CA TRP A 299 20.20 -8.63 3.66
C TRP A 299 21.50 -9.40 3.51
N ASP A 300 21.83 -9.87 2.31
CA ASP A 300 23.08 -10.57 2.02
C ASP A 300 24.29 -9.66 2.27
N ARG A 301 24.26 -8.43 1.76
CA ARG A 301 25.33 -7.45 1.99
C ARG A 301 25.45 -7.09 3.46
N PHE A 302 24.35 -6.85 4.17
CA PHE A 302 24.36 -6.55 5.61
C PHE A 302 24.97 -7.71 6.41
N THR A 303 24.50 -8.93 6.17
CA THR A 303 24.96 -10.14 6.86
C THR A 303 26.45 -10.38 6.63
N ASN A 304 26.90 -10.28 5.38
CA ASN A 304 28.31 -10.48 5.04
C ASN A 304 29.21 -9.36 5.59
N ARG A 305 28.74 -8.11 5.59
CA ARG A 305 29.54 -6.96 6.02
C ARG A 305 29.72 -6.90 7.53
N PHE A 306 28.67 -7.20 8.29
CA PHE A 306 28.63 -7.04 9.74
C PHE A 306 28.55 -8.37 10.49
N PHE A 307 28.69 -9.51 9.80
CA PHE A 307 28.61 -10.85 10.39
C PHE A 307 27.34 -11.03 11.23
N PHE A 308 26.20 -10.60 10.69
CA PHE A 308 24.93 -10.65 11.41
C PHE A 308 24.60 -12.09 11.82
N ALA A 309 24.51 -12.29 13.13
CA ALA A 309 24.30 -13.59 13.77
C ALA A 309 23.17 -13.43 14.82
N PRO A 310 21.90 -13.48 14.41
CA PRO A 310 20.77 -13.28 15.32
C PRO A 310 20.79 -14.35 16.42
N SER A 311 20.71 -13.92 17.68
CA SER A 311 20.72 -14.79 18.85
C SER A 311 20.12 -14.11 20.07
N ALA A 312 19.28 -14.84 20.81
CA ALA A 312 18.72 -14.39 22.08
C ALA A 312 19.70 -14.56 23.27
N THR A 313 20.86 -15.17 23.05
CA THR A 313 21.81 -15.52 24.13
C THR A 313 23.27 -15.20 23.83
N VAL A 314 23.62 -14.87 22.60
CA VAL A 314 24.98 -14.54 22.17
C VAL A 314 24.99 -13.12 21.64
N PHE A 315 25.72 -12.23 22.30
CA PHE A 315 25.75 -10.80 22.01
C PHE A 315 27.19 -10.31 21.79
N PRO A 316 27.42 -9.26 20.97
CA PRO A 316 26.43 -8.56 20.14
C PRO A 316 26.05 -9.37 18.89
N GLY A 317 24.86 -9.10 18.33
CA GLY A 317 24.35 -9.78 17.12
C GLY A 317 25.03 -9.39 15.81
N ILE A 318 25.97 -8.44 15.84
CA ILE A 318 26.81 -8.01 14.71
C ILE A 318 28.23 -7.69 15.20
N VAL A 319 29.19 -7.70 14.27
CA VAL A 319 30.45 -6.97 14.41
C VAL A 319 30.16 -5.49 14.16
N GLU A 320 30.18 -4.70 15.23
CA GLU A 320 29.85 -3.27 15.15
C GLU A 320 30.81 -2.52 14.20
N PRO A 321 30.30 -1.60 13.37
CA PRO A 321 31.15 -0.87 12.41
C PRO A 321 32.04 0.17 13.11
N THR A 322 32.96 0.77 12.36
CA THR A 322 33.74 1.94 12.83
C THR A 322 33.53 3.10 11.85
N PRO A 323 33.08 4.29 12.29
CA PRO A 323 32.76 4.62 13.68
C PRO A 323 31.37 4.09 14.11
N SER A 324 31.23 3.65 15.36
CA SER A 324 29.95 3.31 15.99
C SER A 324 29.89 3.65 17.48
N VAL A 325 28.67 3.82 17.99
CA VAL A 325 28.38 3.95 19.41
C VAL A 325 27.12 3.17 19.74
N THR A 326 27.15 2.41 20.83
CA THR A 326 26.03 1.56 21.25
C THR A 326 25.54 1.95 22.64
N TRP A 327 24.23 2.14 22.78
CA TRP A 327 23.57 2.46 24.05
C TRP A 327 22.60 1.36 24.48
N SER A 328 22.36 1.26 25.79
CA SER A 328 21.19 0.55 26.30
C SER A 328 19.93 1.38 26.03
N VAL A 329 18.84 0.74 25.60
CA VAL A 329 17.53 1.41 25.44
C VAL A 329 16.64 1.31 26.68
N ARG A 330 17.18 0.78 27.78
CA ARG A 330 16.51 0.66 29.08
C ARG A 330 15.92 1.96 29.59
N ALA A 331 16.59 3.08 29.36
CA ALA A 331 16.14 4.40 29.80
C ALA A 331 14.82 4.85 29.16
N VAL A 332 14.41 4.22 28.05
CA VAL A 332 13.15 4.50 27.33
C VAL A 332 12.18 3.31 27.35
N ALA A 333 12.61 2.16 27.87
CA ALA A 333 11.77 0.96 27.95
C ALA A 333 10.57 1.23 28.86
N GLY A 334 9.35 1.03 28.33
CA GLY A 334 8.11 1.28 29.06
C GLY A 334 7.74 2.76 29.26
N ASP A 335 8.48 3.71 28.68
CA ASP A 335 8.18 5.14 28.72
C ASP A 335 7.82 5.65 27.30
N PRO A 336 6.52 5.80 26.97
CA PRO A 336 6.07 6.23 25.65
C PRO A 336 6.57 7.61 25.24
N GLU A 337 6.75 8.54 26.17
CA GLU A 337 7.20 9.91 25.87
C GLU A 337 8.68 9.91 25.50
N ARG A 338 9.50 9.19 26.28
CA ARG A 338 10.93 9.04 25.95
C ARG A 338 11.17 8.24 24.69
N LEU A 339 10.34 7.22 24.44
CA LEU A 339 10.39 6.46 23.19
C LEU A 339 10.02 7.35 21.98
N ALA A 340 9.00 8.19 22.11
CA ALA A 340 8.63 9.16 21.09
C ALA A 340 9.78 10.16 20.83
N GLU A 341 10.44 10.62 21.89
CA GLU A 341 11.60 11.51 21.79
C GLU A 341 12.80 10.84 21.12
N LEU A 342 13.14 9.59 21.48
CA LEU A 342 14.21 8.82 20.81
C LEU A 342 13.92 8.67 19.32
N ASN A 343 12.70 8.27 18.97
CA ASN A 343 12.29 8.16 17.57
C ASN A 343 12.38 9.51 16.87
N ARG A 344 11.98 10.62 17.51
CA ARG A 344 12.09 11.96 16.92
C ARG A 344 13.54 12.35 16.64
N VAL A 345 14.45 12.12 17.60
CA VAL A 345 15.89 12.36 17.45
C VAL A 345 16.45 11.55 16.27
N MET A 346 16.16 10.25 16.23
CA MET A 346 16.70 9.38 15.18
C MET A 346 16.15 9.69 13.80
N ARG A 347 14.85 10.00 13.67
CA ARG A 347 14.26 10.42 12.39
C ARG A 347 14.92 11.67 11.84
N ARG A 348 15.11 12.68 12.70
CA ARG A 348 15.80 13.92 12.34
C ARG A 348 17.25 13.65 11.91
N ALA A 349 17.98 12.86 12.69
CA ALA A 349 19.38 12.54 12.41
C ALA A 349 19.54 11.75 11.10
N LEU A 350 18.72 10.72 10.88
CA LEU A 350 18.72 9.95 9.63
C LEU A 350 18.43 10.82 8.40
N ALA A 351 17.44 11.71 8.49
CA ALA A 351 17.14 12.66 7.40
C ALA A 351 18.29 13.64 7.14
N ALA A 352 18.97 14.12 8.17
CA ALA A 352 20.11 15.04 8.04
C ALA A 352 21.38 14.36 7.50
N SER A 353 21.51 13.04 7.69
CA SER A 353 22.75 12.29 7.40
C SER A 353 22.87 11.79 5.96
N VAL A 354 21.82 11.96 5.15
CA VAL A 354 21.83 11.57 3.72
C VAL A 354 21.46 12.75 2.83
N PRO A 355 22.04 12.88 1.62
CA PRO A 355 21.61 13.83 0.60
C PRO A 355 20.10 13.83 0.33
N GLU A 356 19.61 14.94 -0.24
CA GLU A 356 18.22 15.03 -0.71
C GLU A 356 17.96 14.00 -1.81
N GLY A 357 16.79 13.35 -1.76
CA GLY A 357 16.40 12.29 -2.69
C GLY A 357 17.07 10.93 -2.45
N GLU A 358 18.00 10.80 -1.49
CA GLU A 358 18.53 9.50 -1.12
C GLU A 358 17.53 8.75 -0.22
N HIS A 359 17.21 7.51 -0.62
CA HIS A 359 16.37 6.64 0.18
C HIS A 359 17.16 5.90 1.26
N LEU A 360 16.51 5.72 2.40
CA LEU A 360 16.93 4.80 3.46
C LEU A 360 16.10 3.52 3.42
N TYR A 361 16.61 2.50 4.11
CA TYR A 361 16.01 1.18 4.21
C TYR A 361 15.73 0.88 5.68
N SER A 362 14.54 0.38 5.97
CA SER A 362 14.15 -0.16 7.27
C SER A 362 13.95 -1.65 7.09
N LEU A 363 14.81 -2.44 7.71
CA LEU A 363 14.73 -3.89 7.75
C LEU A 363 14.21 -4.33 9.11
N ASP A 364 13.40 -5.38 9.09
CA ASP A 364 12.78 -5.99 10.23
C ASP A 364 12.98 -7.50 10.08
N TRP A 365 13.66 -8.12 11.03
CA TRP A 365 14.12 -9.49 10.89
C TRP A 365 12.95 -10.45 10.77
N GLN A 366 12.95 -11.26 9.70
CA GLN A 366 11.84 -12.15 9.31
C GLN A 366 10.57 -11.45 8.78
N HIS A 367 10.61 -10.12 8.61
CA HIS A 367 9.50 -9.33 8.11
C HIS A 367 9.85 -8.56 6.82
N VAL A 368 8.84 -7.97 6.20
CA VAL A 368 8.99 -7.22 4.95
C VAL A 368 9.71 -5.90 5.23
N GLY A 369 10.88 -5.71 4.61
CA GLY A 369 11.61 -4.44 4.65
C GLY A 369 10.93 -3.33 3.86
N ARG A 370 11.31 -2.09 4.14
CA ARG A 370 10.76 -0.88 3.48
C ARG A 370 11.89 0.01 2.99
N ARG A 371 11.74 0.58 1.80
CA ARG A 371 12.54 1.70 1.30
C ARG A 371 11.76 2.99 1.49
N TYR A 372 12.41 4.07 1.92
CA TYR A 372 11.73 5.34 2.17
C TYR A 372 12.61 6.56 2.00
N ASP A 373 12.00 7.69 1.67
CA ASP A 373 12.65 9.01 1.72
C ASP A 373 12.47 9.59 3.13
N PRO A 374 13.56 9.77 3.91
CA PRO A 374 13.46 10.22 5.30
C PRO A 374 12.91 11.65 5.46
N ARG A 375 12.84 12.45 4.39
CA ARG A 375 12.28 13.82 4.42
C ARG A 375 10.78 13.87 4.10
N ARG A 376 10.20 12.78 3.63
CA ARG A 376 8.80 12.69 3.18
C ARG A 376 7.95 11.76 4.04
N VAL A 377 8.39 11.50 5.27
CA VAL A 377 7.73 10.63 6.24
C VAL A 377 7.68 11.27 7.64
N GLY A 378 6.63 10.96 8.40
CA GLY A 378 6.50 11.36 9.80
C GLY A 378 6.09 12.83 10.04
N GLY A 379 5.90 13.63 8.99
CA GLY A 379 5.28 14.95 9.04
C GLY A 379 3.76 14.96 8.96
N GLU A 380 3.16 16.16 8.97
CA GLU A 380 1.72 16.36 8.73
C GLU A 380 1.35 15.93 7.29
N GLU A 381 0.25 15.20 7.13
CA GLU A 381 -0.20 14.63 5.84
C GLU A 381 0.88 13.75 5.13
N GLN A 382 1.88 13.25 5.88
CA GLN A 382 2.89 12.31 5.39
C GLN A 382 2.70 10.91 6.00
N PRO A 383 3.11 9.84 5.29
CA PRO A 383 3.00 8.49 5.81
C PRO A 383 3.83 8.34 7.10
N ARG A 384 3.43 7.36 7.92
CA ARG A 384 4.17 7.03 9.14
C ARG A 384 5.62 6.71 8.79
N HIS A 385 6.53 7.19 9.62
CA HIS A 385 7.94 6.86 9.48
C HIS A 385 8.14 5.36 9.66
N PRO A 386 8.74 4.66 8.68
CA PRO A 386 8.84 3.20 8.69
C PRO A 386 9.93 2.69 9.64
N ALA A 387 10.97 3.50 9.91
CA ALA A 387 12.01 3.11 10.85
C ALA A 387 11.50 2.96 12.28
N HIS A 388 11.82 1.81 12.87
CA HIS A 388 11.76 1.57 14.29
C HIS A 388 13.18 1.67 14.85
N THR A 389 13.33 2.40 15.96
CA THR A 389 14.63 2.57 16.63
C THR A 389 14.81 1.58 17.77
N VAL A 390 13.73 1.32 18.49
CA VAL A 390 13.73 0.39 19.63
C VAL A 390 13.12 -0.93 19.18
N PRO A 391 13.84 -2.04 19.39
CA PRO A 391 13.33 -3.35 19.03
C PRO A 391 12.18 -3.77 19.95
N ASP A 392 11.12 -4.34 19.38
CA ASP A 392 9.90 -4.79 20.08
C ASP A 392 9.81 -6.33 20.20
N GLY A 393 10.93 -7.01 19.98
CA GLY A 393 11.02 -8.46 19.94
C GLY A 393 11.90 -8.95 18.80
N ASP A 394 11.98 -8.16 17.72
CA ASP A 394 12.79 -8.43 16.54
C ASP A 394 13.96 -7.45 16.36
N TYR A 395 14.90 -7.80 15.48
CA TYR A 395 15.98 -6.89 15.10
C TYR A 395 15.46 -5.87 14.09
N TYR A 396 15.64 -4.59 14.40
CA TYR A 396 15.37 -3.50 13.47
C TYR A 396 16.66 -2.85 13.02
N ILE A 397 16.75 -2.63 11.71
CA ILE A 397 17.97 -2.14 11.09
C ILE A 397 17.58 -1.00 10.15
N ASN A 398 18.15 0.18 10.34
CA ASN A 398 17.94 1.31 9.45
C ASN A 398 19.24 1.64 8.74
N LEU A 399 19.25 1.70 7.42
CA LEU A 399 20.51 1.71 6.65
C LEU A 399 20.42 2.62 5.44
N ALA A 400 21.53 3.28 5.12
CA ALA A 400 21.76 3.73 3.76
C ALA A 400 22.02 2.54 2.84
N ARG A 401 21.71 2.67 1.54
CA ARG A 401 21.80 1.58 0.56
C ARG A 401 23.18 0.92 0.49
N ASP A 402 24.23 1.70 0.67
CA ASP A 402 25.64 1.30 0.61
C ASP A 402 26.21 0.83 1.96
N LEU A 403 25.37 0.76 3.00
CA LEU A 403 25.73 0.35 4.36
C LEU A 403 26.75 1.27 5.04
N ARG A 404 26.95 2.51 4.56
CA ARG A 404 27.93 3.44 5.16
C ARG A 404 27.52 3.95 6.54
N LEU A 405 26.21 4.05 6.77
CA LEU A 405 25.62 4.55 8.01
C LEU A 405 24.31 3.83 8.32
N GLY A 406 23.93 3.84 9.59
CA GLY A 406 22.68 3.25 10.02
C GLY A 406 22.55 3.01 11.51
N THR A 407 21.49 2.28 11.86
CA THR A 407 21.23 1.79 13.21
C THR A 407 21.01 0.29 13.23
N PHE A 408 21.38 -0.34 14.33
CA PHE A 408 21.07 -1.74 14.62
C PHE A 408 20.47 -1.85 16.03
N GLY A 409 19.17 -2.13 16.09
CA GLY A 409 18.42 -2.37 17.31
C GLY A 409 18.43 -3.85 17.67
N HIS A 410 18.97 -4.20 18.83
CA HIS A 410 19.05 -5.58 19.32
C HIS A 410 18.01 -5.82 20.43
N PRO A 411 17.02 -6.73 20.27
CA PRO A 411 15.92 -6.91 21.23
C PRO A 411 16.36 -7.47 22.59
N TRP A 412 17.32 -8.40 22.60
CA TRP A 412 17.63 -9.19 23.81
C TRP A 412 18.89 -8.78 24.58
N GLU A 413 19.78 -8.01 23.97
CA GLU A 413 21.06 -7.66 24.59
C GLU A 413 20.80 -6.82 25.86
N HIS A 414 21.41 -7.23 26.99
CA HIS A 414 21.19 -6.64 28.32
C HIS A 414 19.74 -6.66 28.85
N GLY A 415 18.88 -7.54 28.35
CA GLY A 415 17.54 -7.81 28.88
C GLY A 415 16.45 -6.80 28.50
N GLU A 416 16.84 -5.60 28.08
CA GLU A 416 15.91 -4.55 27.60
C GLU A 416 16.31 -3.99 26.22
N GLY A 417 17.36 -4.54 25.61
CA GLY A 417 17.84 -4.22 24.27
C GLY A 417 18.91 -3.14 24.20
N THR A 418 19.52 -3.04 23.01
CA THR A 418 20.53 -2.05 22.68
C THR A 418 20.26 -1.39 21.34
N LEU A 419 20.80 -0.19 21.16
CA LEU A 419 20.80 0.55 19.91
C LEU A 419 22.24 0.90 19.56
N CYS A 420 22.76 0.26 18.52
CA CYS A 420 24.02 0.65 17.88
C CYS A 420 23.71 1.66 16.78
N VAL A 421 24.42 2.79 16.77
CA VAL A 421 24.38 3.81 15.71
C VAL A 421 25.77 3.89 15.09
N PHE A 422 25.85 3.90 13.76
CA PHE A 422 27.13 3.88 13.06
C PHE A 422 27.15 4.78 11.82
N GLY A 423 28.36 5.16 11.40
CA GLY A 423 28.61 6.13 10.33
C GLY A 423 28.84 7.53 10.90
N GLN A 424 29.87 8.21 10.40
CA GLN A 424 30.35 9.47 10.97
C GLN A 424 29.29 10.58 10.87
N GLU A 425 28.58 10.65 9.74
CA GLU A 425 27.53 11.62 9.49
C GLU A 425 26.40 11.46 10.51
N LEU A 426 25.93 10.23 10.72
CA LEU A 426 24.84 9.94 11.64
C LEU A 426 25.21 10.20 13.09
N LEU A 427 26.41 9.78 13.52
CA LEU A 427 26.90 10.05 14.87
C LEU A 427 27.03 11.55 15.15
N THR A 428 27.49 12.33 14.17
CA THR A 428 27.59 13.80 14.28
C THR A 428 26.22 14.43 14.60
N GLU A 429 25.15 13.90 14.01
CA GLU A 429 23.78 14.42 14.17
C GLU A 429 23.03 13.90 15.39
N SER A 430 23.40 12.73 15.92
CA SER A 430 22.62 12.03 16.96
C SER A 430 23.31 11.86 18.30
N GLU A 431 24.64 11.72 18.36
CA GLU A 431 25.35 11.19 19.54
C GLU A 431 25.09 12.01 20.82
N GLY A 432 25.15 13.34 20.74
CA GLY A 432 24.92 14.20 21.90
C GLY A 432 23.49 14.14 22.44
N ASP A 433 22.50 13.96 21.57
CA ASP A 433 21.10 13.82 21.96
C ASP A 433 20.85 12.42 22.56
N LEU A 434 21.39 11.38 21.94
CA LEU A 434 21.30 10.00 22.42
C LEU A 434 21.99 9.85 23.77
N HIS A 435 23.16 10.44 23.98
CA HIS A 435 23.85 10.40 25.27
C HIS A 435 23.03 11.06 26.38
N ARG A 436 22.36 12.19 26.09
CA ARG A 436 21.48 12.85 27.07
C ARG A 436 20.24 12.02 27.39
N LEU A 437 19.68 11.30 26.41
CA LEU A 437 18.45 10.54 26.56
C LEU A 437 18.68 9.14 27.17
N LEU A 438 19.73 8.45 26.72
CA LEU A 438 20.02 7.05 27.04
C LEU A 438 21.12 6.89 28.09
N GLY A 439 21.90 7.94 28.35
CA GLY A 439 23.03 7.93 29.28
C GLY A 439 24.35 7.52 28.62
N PRO A 440 25.32 7.04 29.41
CA PRO A 440 26.62 6.62 28.88
C PRO A 440 26.48 5.46 27.89
N PRO A 441 27.30 5.44 26.82
CA PRO A 441 27.30 4.33 25.89
C PRO A 441 27.84 3.06 26.57
N LEU A 442 27.37 1.91 26.11
CA LEU A 442 27.90 0.60 26.45
C LEU A 442 29.19 0.31 25.67
N ARG A 443 29.21 0.68 24.38
CA ARG A 443 30.34 0.42 23.49
C ARG A 443 30.61 1.59 22.54
N ARG A 444 31.86 1.69 22.13
CA ARG A 444 32.34 2.52 21.01
C ARG A 444 33.19 1.66 20.10
N ASP A 445 32.91 1.68 18.81
CA ASP A 445 33.63 0.91 17.79
C ASP A 445 33.75 -0.59 18.15
N GLY A 446 32.69 -1.16 18.71
CA GLY A 446 32.64 -2.56 19.16
C GLY A 446 33.42 -2.87 20.45
N GLN A 447 34.05 -1.88 21.08
CA GLN A 447 34.76 -2.02 22.36
C GLN A 447 33.93 -1.47 23.51
N TRP A 448 33.95 -2.11 24.68
CA TRP A 448 33.28 -1.59 25.87
C TRP A 448 33.79 -0.18 26.21
N ALA A 449 32.86 0.73 26.44
CA ALA A 449 33.18 2.05 26.96
C ALA A 449 33.53 1.90 28.46
N ASP A 450 34.70 2.42 28.84
CA ASP A 450 35.18 2.44 30.24
C ASP A 450 34.32 3.30 31.18
#